data_AF-A0AAZ3RH48-F1
#
_entry.id   AF-A0AAZ3RH48-F1
#
_cell.length_a   1.000
_cell.length_b   1.000
_cell.length_c   1.000
_cell.angle_alpha   90.00
_cell.angle_beta   90.00
_cell.angle_gamma   90.00
#
_symmetry.space_group_name_H-M   'P 1'
#
loop_
_entity.id
_entity.type
_entity.pdbx_description
1 polymer ?
#
loop_
_entity_poly.entity_id
_entity_poly.type
_entity_poly.pdbx_seq_one_letter_code
_entity_poly.pdbx_strand_id
1 'polypeptide(L)'
;MPLYRLVGGLCAACLKAASVSSVQQLATLHSNSMHDSKQKTPINALLAHWVPLKQICIKKYVVGLIIKTSSDATMVEKEKVYIGKLNMILVQILKQEWPKHWPTFISDIVGASRTSESLCQNNMIILKLLSEEVFDFSSGQMTQVKAKHLKDSMCNEFSQIFQLCQFVMENSQNAPLVHATLETLLRFLNWIPLGYIFETKLISTLVYKFLNVPMFRNVTLKCLTEIAGVSVSQYEEQFVNLFTLTMCQLKQMLPLNTNIRLAYSNGKDDEQNFIQNLSLFLCTFLKEHGQLIEKRPNLRETLMEVRNIPHNPSLLPPSSPLSPTSSSLNSPLSLSPLPLLLSLSSSLPPPLSLSSSLSPLSPPLSLLL
;
A
#
# COMPACT_ATOMS: atom_id res chain seq x y z
N MET A 1 15.38 39.07 29.42
CA MET A 1 14.85 39.14 28.03
C MET A 1 15.96 39.48 27.02
N PRO A 2 16.73 38.49 26.51
CA PRO A 2 17.26 38.63 25.15
C PRO A 2 17.21 37.37 24.27
N LEU A 3 16.79 36.20 24.79
CA LEU A 3 16.76 34.96 23.99
C LEU A 3 15.61 34.91 22.96
N TYR A 4 14.50 35.60 23.21
CA TYR A 4 13.33 35.57 22.31
C TYR A 4 13.55 36.33 20.99
N ARG A 5 14.42 37.37 20.98
CA ARG A 5 14.75 38.12 19.74
C ARG A 5 15.81 37.43 18.89
N LEU A 6 16.72 36.65 19.49
CA LEU A 6 17.75 35.90 18.76
C LEU A 6 17.18 34.67 18.04
N VAL A 7 16.25 33.95 18.68
CA VAL A 7 15.56 32.78 18.09
C VAL A 7 14.58 33.20 16.99
N GLY A 8 13.90 34.34 17.15
CA GLY A 8 13.04 34.91 16.10
C GLY A 8 13.80 35.42 14.88
N GLY A 9 14.97 36.05 15.08
CA GLY A 9 15.82 36.57 14.01
C GLY A 9 16.56 35.49 13.21
N LEU A 10 17.07 34.45 13.88
CA LEU A 10 17.72 33.31 13.22
C LEU A 10 16.72 32.46 12.43
N CYS A 11 15.46 32.36 12.88
CA CYS A 11 14.41 31.66 12.13
C CYS A 11 14.06 32.40 10.82
N ALA A 12 13.92 33.73 10.86
CA ALA A 12 13.62 34.54 9.67
C ALA A 12 14.80 34.62 8.68
N ALA A 13 16.04 34.68 9.17
CA ALA A 13 17.25 34.68 8.34
C ALA A 13 17.54 33.29 7.73
N CYS A 14 17.30 32.20 8.47
CA CYS A 14 17.40 30.84 7.92
C CYS A 14 16.30 30.52 6.89
N LEU A 15 15.09 31.06 7.07
CA LEU A 15 14.04 30.98 6.04
C LEU A 15 14.44 31.71 4.75
N LYS A 16 15.10 32.87 4.87
CA LYS A 16 15.60 33.65 3.71
C LYS A 16 16.81 33.01 3.02
N ALA A 17 17.69 32.35 3.75
CA ALA A 17 18.95 31.83 3.19
C ALA A 17 18.86 30.41 2.62
N ALA A 18 17.87 29.58 3.00
CA ALA A 18 17.86 28.17 2.61
C ALA A 18 16.51 27.54 2.19
N SER A 19 15.34 28.15 2.47
CA SER A 19 14.08 27.40 2.35
C SER A 19 12.92 28.08 1.62
N VAL A 20 13.04 29.33 1.20
CA VAL A 20 12.00 29.95 0.33
C VAL A 20 12.45 29.91 -1.13
N SER A 21 13.66 30.38 -1.47
CA SER A 21 14.13 30.32 -2.87
C SER A 21 14.24 28.89 -3.39
N SER A 22 14.81 27.94 -2.64
CA SER A 22 14.98 26.56 -3.13
C SER A 22 13.65 25.81 -3.27
N VAL A 23 12.71 25.95 -2.32
CA VAL A 23 11.41 25.27 -2.39
C VAL A 23 10.44 25.97 -3.36
N GLN A 24 10.55 27.29 -3.50
CA GLN A 24 9.74 28.08 -4.42
C GLN A 24 10.33 28.06 -5.84
N GLN A 25 11.65 27.96 -6.03
CA GLN A 25 12.30 27.57 -7.30
C GLN A 25 12.02 26.11 -7.63
N LEU A 26 11.91 25.22 -6.65
CA LEU A 26 11.42 23.85 -6.86
C LEU A 26 9.98 23.81 -7.36
N ALA A 27 9.14 24.72 -6.87
CA ALA A 27 7.77 24.90 -7.32
C ALA A 27 7.67 25.60 -8.69
N THR A 28 8.52 26.61 -8.96
CA THR A 28 8.46 27.45 -10.18
C THR A 28 9.30 26.96 -11.36
N LEU A 29 10.40 26.21 -11.16
CA LEU A 29 11.18 25.59 -12.25
C LEU A 29 10.42 24.47 -12.97
N HIS A 30 9.25 24.07 -12.46
CA HIS A 30 8.51 22.89 -12.88
C HIS A 30 7.14 23.19 -13.50
N SER A 31 6.87 24.46 -13.85
CA SER A 31 5.73 24.90 -14.67
C SER A 31 5.94 24.64 -16.16
N ASN A 32 7.17 24.37 -16.60
CA ASN A 32 7.49 24.04 -17.98
C ASN A 32 7.73 22.54 -18.13
N SER A 33 6.93 21.95 -19.02
CA SER A 33 7.03 20.57 -19.54
C SER A 33 8.47 20.08 -19.62
N MET A 34 8.85 19.03 -18.88
CA MET A 34 9.97 18.17 -19.25
C MET A 34 10.09 16.87 -18.42
N HIS A 35 10.58 15.85 -19.12
CA HIS A 35 10.72 14.43 -18.79
C HIS A 35 11.24 14.02 -17.40
N ASP A 36 10.76 12.84 -17.02
CA ASP A 36 10.96 11.98 -15.84
C ASP A 36 12.39 11.95 -15.23
N SER A 37 13.45 12.15 -16.02
CA SER A 37 14.84 12.02 -15.56
C SER A 37 15.32 13.16 -14.66
N LYS A 38 14.68 14.35 -14.70
CA LYS A 38 15.02 15.50 -13.84
C LYS A 38 14.22 15.56 -12.52
N GLN A 39 13.22 14.70 -12.32
CA GLN A 39 12.45 14.63 -11.06
C GLN A 39 13.24 14.05 -9.89
N LYS A 40 14.26 13.22 -10.16
CA LYS A 40 15.10 12.61 -9.13
C LYS A 40 16.04 13.62 -8.45
N THR A 41 16.44 14.68 -9.16
CA THR A 41 17.50 15.60 -8.71
C THR A 41 17.14 16.38 -7.44
N PRO A 42 15.91 16.91 -7.27
CA PRO A 42 15.60 17.68 -6.07
C PRO A 42 15.27 16.86 -4.83
N ILE A 43 14.62 15.71 -5.00
CA ILE A 43 14.36 14.77 -3.90
C ILE A 43 15.69 14.26 -3.34
N ASN A 44 16.63 13.91 -4.22
CA ASN A 44 17.97 13.49 -3.83
C ASN A 44 18.75 14.61 -3.14
N ALA A 45 18.60 15.87 -3.57
CA ALA A 45 19.21 17.01 -2.89
C ALA A 45 18.65 17.25 -1.47
N LEU A 46 17.35 17.00 -1.28
CA LEU A 46 16.64 17.10 0.01
C LEU A 46 17.09 15.99 0.97
N LEU A 47 17.28 14.78 0.46
CA LEU A 47 17.84 13.64 1.19
C LEU A 47 19.33 13.83 1.53
N ALA A 48 20.12 14.42 0.63
CA ALA A 48 21.55 14.65 0.83
C ALA A 48 21.89 15.68 1.93
N HIS A 49 20.94 16.53 2.32
CA HIS A 49 21.14 17.61 3.30
C HIS A 49 20.25 17.49 4.56
N TRP A 50 19.78 16.27 4.88
CA TRP A 50 18.83 15.99 5.96
C TRP A 50 19.45 16.08 7.38
N VAL A 51 19.69 17.31 7.88
CA VAL A 51 20.33 17.60 9.19
C VAL A 51 19.28 17.96 10.30
N PRO A 52 19.44 17.51 11.57
CA PRO A 52 18.39 17.58 12.61
C PRO A 52 17.68 18.92 12.83
N LEU A 53 18.42 20.04 12.87
CA LEU A 53 17.83 21.38 13.10
C LEU A 53 17.02 21.90 11.89
N LYS A 54 17.33 21.44 10.67
CA LYS A 54 16.63 21.85 9.44
C LYS A 54 15.36 21.03 9.20
N GLN A 55 15.28 19.81 9.74
CA GLN A 55 14.17 18.86 9.55
C GLN A 55 12.83 19.40 10.06
N ILE A 56 12.80 19.95 11.29
CA ILE A 56 11.57 20.45 11.91
C ILE A 56 10.97 21.61 11.11
N CYS A 57 11.82 22.52 10.61
CA CYS A 57 11.38 23.67 9.83
C CYS A 57 10.86 23.25 8.45
N ILE A 58 11.55 22.34 7.77
CA ILE A 58 11.13 21.80 6.46
C ILE A 58 9.80 21.06 6.60
N LYS A 59 9.67 20.20 7.63
CA LYS A 59 8.44 19.47 7.95
C LYS A 59 7.24 20.40 8.14
N LYS A 60 7.37 21.39 9.03
CA LYS A 60 6.30 22.37 9.29
C LYS A 60 5.96 23.18 8.05
N TYR A 61 6.96 23.54 7.26
CA TYR A 61 6.77 24.31 6.03
C TYR A 61 6.00 23.50 4.97
N VAL A 62 6.41 22.27 4.69
CA VAL A 62 5.73 21.39 3.72
C VAL A 62 4.30 21.10 4.15
N VAL A 63 4.07 20.75 5.42
CA VAL A 63 2.72 20.54 5.96
C VAL A 63 1.88 21.82 5.85
N GLY A 64 2.44 22.99 6.19
CA GLY A 64 1.75 24.26 6.08
C GLY A 64 1.36 24.61 4.64
N LEU A 65 2.23 24.33 3.67
CA LEU A 65 1.91 24.48 2.25
C LEU A 65 0.81 23.53 1.80
N ILE A 66 0.87 22.25 2.20
CA ILE A 66 -0.16 21.27 1.88
C ILE A 66 -1.51 21.75 2.42
N ILE A 67 -1.60 22.09 3.72
CA ILE A 67 -2.84 22.57 4.33
C ILE A 67 -3.36 23.80 3.59
N LYS A 68 -2.50 24.80 3.33
CA LYS A 68 -2.90 26.03 2.65
C LYS A 68 -3.45 25.78 1.23
N THR A 69 -2.83 24.86 0.49
CA THR A 69 -3.18 24.60 -0.92
C THR A 69 -4.33 23.60 -1.07
N SER A 70 -4.51 22.68 -0.12
CA SER A 70 -5.54 21.64 -0.17
C SER A 70 -6.83 21.96 0.57
N SER A 71 -6.84 22.99 1.42
CA SER A 71 -8.06 23.40 2.14
C SER A 71 -9.08 24.11 1.26
N ASP A 72 -8.69 24.62 0.09
CA ASP A 72 -9.56 25.30 -0.88
C ASP A 72 -9.77 24.42 -2.12
N ALA A 73 -11.02 24.00 -2.37
CA ALA A 73 -11.37 23.12 -3.48
C ALA A 73 -11.03 23.71 -4.86
N THR A 74 -11.07 25.04 -5.01
CA THR A 74 -10.72 25.71 -6.27
C THR A 74 -9.21 25.68 -6.54
N MET A 75 -8.41 25.83 -5.49
CA MET A 75 -6.96 25.70 -5.57
C MET A 75 -6.54 24.26 -5.84
N VAL A 76 -7.24 23.28 -5.25
CA VAL A 76 -6.98 21.85 -5.49
C VAL A 76 -7.06 21.48 -6.97
N GLU A 77 -8.08 21.96 -7.67
CA GLU A 77 -8.23 21.66 -9.09
C GLU A 77 -7.19 22.37 -9.95
N LYS A 78 -6.90 23.65 -9.65
CA LYS A 78 -5.94 24.45 -10.39
C LYS A 78 -4.49 24.00 -10.20
N GLU A 79 -4.13 23.57 -9.00
CA GLU A 79 -2.76 23.24 -8.60
C GLU A 79 -2.53 21.75 -8.35
N LYS A 80 -3.39 20.87 -8.88
CA LYS A 80 -3.35 19.41 -8.67
C LYS A 80 -1.97 18.79 -8.82
N VAL A 81 -1.21 19.19 -9.85
CA VAL A 81 0.16 18.71 -10.09
C VAL A 81 1.12 19.17 -8.99
N TYR A 82 1.00 20.42 -8.55
CA TYR A 82 1.84 20.98 -7.49
C TYR A 82 1.55 20.32 -6.14
N ILE A 83 0.27 20.14 -5.81
CA ILE A 83 -0.17 19.44 -4.61
C ILE A 83 0.33 17.98 -4.63
N GLY A 84 0.21 17.28 -5.76
CA GLY A 84 0.76 15.94 -5.92
C GLY A 84 2.26 15.87 -5.62
N LYS A 85 3.04 16.87 -6.05
CA LYS A 85 4.47 16.95 -5.74
C LYS A 85 4.74 17.22 -4.25
N LEU A 86 3.96 18.09 -3.61
CA LEU A 86 4.06 18.31 -2.17
C LEU A 86 3.76 17.04 -1.38
N ASN A 87 2.75 16.27 -1.79
CA ASN A 87 2.41 14.99 -1.18
C ASN A 87 3.58 13.99 -1.30
N MET A 88 4.20 13.88 -2.49
CA MET A 88 5.38 13.03 -2.66
C MET A 88 6.54 13.46 -1.77
N ILE A 89 6.81 14.76 -1.66
CA ILE A 89 7.84 15.29 -0.75
C ILE A 89 7.51 14.89 0.69
N LEU A 90 6.27 15.07 1.14
CA LEU A 90 5.85 14.67 2.48
C LEU A 90 6.05 13.18 2.71
N VAL A 91 5.71 12.32 1.76
CA VAL A 91 5.94 10.86 1.88
C VAL A 91 7.43 10.53 2.01
N GLN A 92 8.31 11.20 1.28
CA GLN A 92 9.76 11.02 1.45
C GLN A 92 10.24 11.47 2.83
N ILE A 93 9.66 12.53 3.41
CA ILE A 93 9.92 12.94 4.79
C ILE A 93 9.45 11.86 5.76
N LEU A 94 8.24 11.32 5.57
CA LEU A 94 7.65 10.30 6.43
C LEU A 94 8.49 9.01 6.44
N LYS A 95 9.03 8.59 5.30
CA LYS A 95 9.95 7.44 5.23
C LYS A 95 11.19 7.60 6.10
N GLN A 96 11.60 8.83 6.44
CA GLN A 96 12.77 9.07 7.28
C GLN A 96 12.41 9.34 8.74
N GLU A 97 11.31 10.06 8.98
CA GLU A 97 10.93 10.57 10.30
C GLU A 97 9.92 9.68 11.01
N TRP A 98 8.92 9.17 10.31
CA TRP A 98 7.92 8.28 10.89
C TRP A 98 8.49 6.86 10.91
N PRO A 99 8.32 6.09 12.00
CA PRO A 99 7.50 6.36 13.17
C PRO A 99 8.21 7.08 14.32
N LYS A 100 9.54 6.99 14.40
CA LYS A 100 10.31 7.36 15.60
C LYS A 100 10.28 8.86 15.95
N HIS A 101 10.42 9.73 14.96
CA HIS A 101 10.54 11.18 15.13
C HIS A 101 9.24 11.93 14.79
N TRP A 102 8.19 11.20 14.41
CA TRP A 102 6.85 11.75 14.20
C TRP A 102 5.74 10.77 14.60
N PRO A 103 5.69 10.33 15.87
CA PRO A 103 4.78 9.28 16.31
C PRO A 103 3.29 9.66 16.22
N THR A 104 2.97 10.96 16.18
CA THR A 104 1.58 11.45 16.10
C THR A 104 1.07 11.59 14.67
N PHE A 105 1.85 11.24 13.65
CA PHE A 105 1.50 11.54 12.26
C PHE A 105 0.11 11.00 11.86
N ILE A 106 -0.21 9.73 12.19
CA ILE A 106 -1.51 9.13 11.84
C ILE A 106 -2.65 9.80 12.59
N SER A 107 -2.50 10.09 13.88
CA SER A 107 -3.53 10.81 14.64
C SER A 107 -3.73 12.24 14.11
N ASP A 108 -2.64 12.93 13.76
CA ASP A 108 -2.66 14.31 13.25
C ASP A 108 -3.36 14.38 11.89
N ILE A 109 -3.02 13.48 10.95
CA ILE A 109 -3.61 13.46 9.61
C ILE A 109 -5.09 13.03 9.66
N VAL A 110 -5.46 12.07 10.52
CA VAL A 110 -6.86 11.66 10.72
C VAL A 110 -7.66 12.79 11.35
N GLY A 111 -7.10 13.48 12.36
CA GLY A 111 -7.73 14.65 12.99
C GLY A 111 -7.95 15.79 12.00
N ALA A 112 -6.92 16.14 11.22
CA ALA A 112 -7.00 17.18 10.19
C ALA A 112 -8.04 16.84 9.11
N SER A 113 -8.18 15.57 8.74
CA SER A 113 -9.16 15.09 7.75
C SER A 113 -10.62 15.34 8.15
N ARG A 114 -10.90 15.60 9.44
CA ARG A 114 -12.26 15.92 9.91
C ARG A 114 -12.60 17.41 9.81
N THR A 115 -11.63 18.26 9.48
CA THR A 115 -11.82 19.73 9.45
C THR A 115 -12.33 20.25 8.11
N SER A 116 -12.00 19.56 7.01
CA SER A 116 -12.39 19.94 5.65
C SER A 116 -12.36 18.70 4.75
N GLU A 117 -13.36 18.55 3.88
CA GLU A 117 -13.42 17.44 2.93
C GLU A 117 -12.33 17.52 1.85
N SER A 118 -11.96 18.72 1.41
CA SER A 118 -10.87 18.90 0.42
C SER A 118 -9.51 18.51 1.01
N LEU A 119 -9.27 18.86 2.27
CA LEU A 119 -8.09 18.42 3.02
C LEU A 119 -8.13 16.91 3.27
N CYS A 120 -9.29 16.35 3.63
CA CYS A 120 -9.50 14.91 3.77
C CYS A 120 -9.15 14.16 2.48
N GLN A 121 -9.61 14.66 1.33
CA GLN A 121 -9.32 14.05 0.03
C GLN A 121 -7.82 14.02 -0.23
N ASN A 122 -7.11 15.11 0.03
CA ASN A 122 -5.66 15.14 -0.13
C ASN A 122 -4.95 14.19 0.87
N ASN A 123 -5.45 14.11 2.09
CA ASN A 123 -4.92 13.20 3.10
C ASN A 123 -5.12 11.72 2.73
N MET A 124 -6.25 11.36 2.10
CA MET A 124 -6.44 10.03 1.53
C MET A 124 -5.39 9.70 0.48
N ILE A 125 -5.05 10.66 -0.39
CA ILE A 125 -3.99 10.51 -1.40
C ILE A 125 -2.62 10.34 -0.73
N ILE A 126 -2.29 11.12 0.29
CA ILE A 126 -1.03 10.98 1.05
C ILE A 126 -0.92 9.59 1.68
N LEU A 127 -2.00 9.11 2.32
CA LEU A 127 -2.05 7.78 2.92
C LEU A 127 -1.88 6.65 1.89
N LYS A 128 -2.47 6.82 0.69
CA LYS A 128 -2.27 5.89 -0.43
C LYS A 128 -0.81 5.83 -0.85
N LEU A 129 -0.20 7.00 -1.11
CA LEU A 129 1.19 7.10 -1.54
C LEU A 129 2.15 6.52 -0.48
N LEU A 130 1.87 6.76 0.80
CA LEU A 130 2.62 6.17 1.90
C LEU A 130 2.50 4.63 1.89
N SER A 131 1.30 4.10 1.67
CA SER A 131 1.09 2.65 1.53
C SER A 131 1.87 2.07 0.36
N GLU A 132 1.83 2.72 -0.80
CA GLU A 132 2.57 2.27 -1.98
C GLU A 132 4.08 2.24 -1.70
N GLU A 133 4.63 3.30 -1.11
CA GLU A 133 6.07 3.38 -0.82
C GLU A 133 6.56 2.42 0.28
N VAL A 134 5.69 2.01 1.21
CA VAL A 134 6.04 1.09 2.31
C VAL A 134 5.82 -0.38 1.92
N PHE A 135 4.81 -0.68 1.09
CA PHE A 135 4.36 -2.04 0.82
C PHE A 135 4.59 -2.51 -0.62
N ASP A 136 4.80 -1.61 -1.59
CA ASP A 136 5.21 -1.97 -2.95
C ASP A 136 6.74 -1.97 -3.06
N PHE A 137 7.32 -3.13 -2.79
CA PHE A 137 8.77 -3.37 -2.74
C PHE A 137 9.47 -3.38 -4.10
N SER A 138 8.74 -3.16 -5.19
CA SER A 138 9.25 -3.25 -6.56
C SER A 138 10.46 -2.35 -6.85
N SER A 139 10.73 -1.35 -6.00
CA SER A 139 11.75 -0.33 -6.25
C SER A 139 13.09 -0.49 -5.52
N GLY A 140 13.22 -1.42 -4.56
CA GLY A 140 14.49 -1.65 -3.82
C GLY A 140 15.02 -0.44 -3.03
N GLN A 141 14.20 0.59 -2.79
CA GLN A 141 14.64 1.86 -2.18
C GLN A 141 14.83 1.82 -0.66
N MET A 142 14.50 0.71 0.00
CA MET A 142 14.54 0.58 1.45
C MET A 142 14.97 -0.82 1.88
N THR A 143 15.70 -0.90 3.00
CA THR A 143 16.09 -2.20 3.58
C THR A 143 14.87 -2.96 4.09
N GLN A 144 14.92 -4.30 4.03
CA GLN A 144 13.83 -5.17 4.50
C GLN A 144 13.46 -4.88 5.97
N VAL A 145 14.45 -4.63 6.83
CA VAL A 145 14.24 -4.31 8.25
C VAL A 145 13.44 -3.03 8.43
N LYS A 146 13.82 -1.96 7.70
CA LYS A 146 13.13 -0.66 7.81
C LYS A 146 11.71 -0.75 7.27
N ALA A 147 11.50 -1.49 6.20
CA ALA A 147 10.18 -1.69 5.63
C ALA A 147 9.26 -2.50 6.54
N LYS A 148 9.78 -3.58 7.15
CA LYS A 148 9.05 -4.35 8.17
C LYS A 148 8.64 -3.45 9.34
N HIS A 149 9.55 -2.62 9.84
CA HIS A 149 9.26 -1.70 10.94
C HIS A 149 8.16 -0.68 10.59
N LEU A 150 8.18 -0.11 9.37
CA LEU A 150 7.13 0.80 8.89
C LEU A 150 5.79 0.09 8.71
N LYS A 151 5.80 -1.14 8.18
CA LYS A 151 4.61 -1.99 8.06
C LYS A 151 3.99 -2.27 9.43
N ASP A 152 4.79 -2.73 10.39
CA ASP A 152 4.31 -3.04 11.74
C ASP A 152 3.72 -1.79 12.43
N SER A 153 4.37 -0.64 12.23
CA SER A 153 3.88 0.64 12.77
C SER A 153 2.56 1.07 12.12
N MET A 154 2.44 0.93 10.80
CA MET A 154 1.19 1.24 10.10
C MET A 154 0.05 0.33 10.56
N CYS A 155 0.31 -0.97 10.73
CA CYS A 155 -0.68 -1.92 11.23
C CYS A 155 -1.17 -1.56 12.64
N ASN A 156 -0.27 -1.13 13.53
CA ASN A 156 -0.62 -0.73 14.89
C ASN A 156 -1.54 0.49 14.94
N GLU A 157 -1.39 1.41 13.98
CA GLU A 157 -2.19 2.64 13.90
C GLU A 157 -3.36 2.53 12.90
N PHE A 158 -3.50 1.39 12.20
CA PHE A 158 -4.42 1.25 11.07
C PHE A 158 -5.89 1.45 11.45
N SER A 159 -6.28 1.11 12.69
CA SER A 159 -7.67 1.27 13.15
C SER A 159 -8.20 2.70 12.93
N GLN A 160 -7.40 3.72 13.20
CA GLN A 160 -7.80 5.13 13.01
C GLN A 160 -8.01 5.46 11.53
N ILE A 161 -7.14 4.93 10.66
CA ILE A 161 -7.23 5.10 9.21
C ILE A 161 -8.48 4.40 8.67
N PHE A 162 -8.75 3.18 9.12
CA PHE A 162 -9.91 2.41 8.70
C PHE A 162 -11.22 3.07 9.14
N GLN A 163 -11.30 3.56 10.39
CA GLN A 163 -12.45 4.32 10.87
C GLN A 163 -12.69 5.59 10.05
N LEU A 164 -11.62 6.28 9.62
CA LEU A 164 -11.75 7.43 8.71
C LEU A 164 -12.29 6.99 7.34
N CYS A 165 -11.80 5.89 6.77
CA CYS A 165 -12.30 5.35 5.50
C CYS A 165 -13.78 4.99 5.60
N GLN A 166 -14.19 4.29 6.66
CA GLN A 166 -15.60 3.95 6.90
C GLN A 166 -16.45 5.21 7.05
N PHE A 167 -16.01 6.18 7.84
CA PHE A 167 -16.72 7.43 8.03
C PHE A 167 -16.96 8.15 6.69
N VAL A 168 -15.93 8.27 5.84
CA VAL A 168 -16.06 8.91 4.52
C VAL A 168 -17.01 8.11 3.61
N MET A 169 -16.84 6.80 3.50
CA MET A 169 -17.68 5.94 2.66
C MET A 169 -19.16 5.94 3.11
N GLU A 170 -19.40 6.07 4.40
CA GLU A 170 -20.77 6.08 4.95
C GLU A 170 -21.45 7.44 4.80
N ASN A 171 -20.72 8.54 4.99
CA ASN A 171 -21.32 9.86 5.23
C ASN A 171 -21.04 10.92 4.15
N SER A 172 -19.93 10.82 3.40
CA SER A 172 -19.60 11.88 2.44
C SER A 172 -20.38 11.71 1.13
N GLN A 173 -20.83 12.86 0.59
CA GLN A 173 -21.45 12.96 -0.74
C GLN A 173 -20.47 13.53 -1.78
N ASN A 174 -19.25 13.86 -1.36
CA ASN A 174 -18.21 14.42 -2.21
C ASN A 174 -17.55 13.31 -3.02
N ALA A 175 -17.96 13.17 -4.28
CA ALA A 175 -17.54 12.09 -5.14
C ALA A 175 -16.00 11.99 -5.33
N PRO A 176 -15.25 13.10 -5.57
CA PRO A 176 -13.79 13.05 -5.58
C PRO A 176 -13.16 12.50 -4.30
N LEU A 177 -13.67 12.88 -3.12
CA LEU A 177 -13.22 12.36 -1.84
C LEU A 177 -13.52 10.86 -1.71
N VAL A 178 -14.75 10.43 -2.00
CA VAL A 178 -15.14 9.00 -1.96
C VAL A 178 -14.27 8.17 -2.91
N HIS A 179 -14.03 8.64 -4.13
CA HIS A 179 -13.15 7.96 -5.08
C HIS A 179 -11.72 7.86 -4.55
N ALA A 180 -11.17 8.93 -3.98
CA ALA A 180 -9.84 8.91 -3.37
C ALA A 180 -9.78 7.88 -2.22
N THR A 181 -10.80 7.82 -1.37
CA THR A 181 -10.88 6.82 -0.29
C THR A 181 -10.95 5.39 -0.80
N LEU A 182 -11.69 5.12 -1.89
CA LEU A 182 -11.75 3.78 -2.48
C LEU A 182 -10.40 3.36 -3.09
N GLU A 183 -9.71 4.28 -3.77
CA GLU A 183 -8.34 4.06 -4.29
C GLU A 183 -7.33 3.81 -3.16
N THR A 184 -7.45 4.54 -2.05
CA THR A 184 -6.62 4.33 -0.86
C THR A 184 -6.90 2.98 -0.21
N LEU A 185 -8.18 2.62 -0.04
CA LEU A 185 -8.60 1.32 0.46
C LEU A 185 -8.05 0.18 -0.39
N LEU A 186 -8.09 0.31 -1.73
CA LEU A 186 -7.54 -0.70 -2.64
C LEU A 186 -6.09 -1.05 -2.32
N ARG A 187 -5.25 -0.06 -1.99
CA ARG A 187 -3.85 -0.29 -1.60
C ARG A 187 -3.69 -0.94 -0.24
N PHE A 188 -4.63 -0.68 0.67
CA PHE A 188 -4.64 -1.25 2.01
C PHE A 188 -5.05 -2.72 2.03
N LEU A 189 -5.98 -3.14 1.16
CA LEU A 189 -6.48 -4.52 1.12
C LEU A 189 -5.37 -5.58 1.01
N ASN A 190 -4.22 -5.22 0.42
CA ASN A 190 -3.09 -6.12 0.23
C ASN A 190 -2.35 -6.51 1.52
N TRP A 191 -2.54 -5.78 2.62
CA TRP A 191 -1.71 -5.97 3.81
C TRP A 191 -2.43 -5.81 5.15
N ILE A 192 -3.67 -5.31 5.17
CA ILE A 192 -4.41 -5.09 6.42
C ILE A 192 -4.85 -6.41 7.07
N PRO A 193 -5.04 -6.42 8.40
CA PRO A 193 -5.61 -7.58 9.08
C PRO A 193 -6.99 -7.95 8.52
N LEU A 194 -7.20 -9.25 8.28
CA LEU A 194 -8.39 -9.77 7.62
C LEU A 194 -9.70 -9.47 8.37
N GLY A 195 -9.65 -9.30 9.70
CA GLY A 195 -10.81 -8.89 10.48
C GLY A 195 -11.45 -7.57 10.00
N TYR A 196 -10.65 -6.60 9.53
CA TYR A 196 -11.19 -5.36 8.95
C TYR A 196 -11.99 -5.61 7.66
N ILE A 197 -11.66 -6.67 6.92
CA ILE A 197 -12.31 -7.02 5.65
C ILE A 197 -13.56 -7.86 5.90
N PHE A 198 -13.43 -8.93 6.69
CA PHE A 198 -14.45 -9.98 6.82
C PHE A 198 -15.31 -9.90 8.10
N GLU A 199 -14.88 -9.15 9.11
CA GLU A 199 -15.63 -8.98 10.37
C GLU A 199 -16.28 -7.60 10.49
N THR A 200 -16.28 -6.83 9.39
CA THR A 200 -16.94 -5.52 9.30
C THR A 200 -17.96 -5.50 8.16
N LYS A 201 -18.66 -4.37 7.99
CA LYS A 201 -19.62 -4.16 6.90
C LYS A 201 -18.96 -3.82 5.56
N LEU A 202 -17.63 -3.92 5.44
CA LEU A 202 -16.87 -3.43 4.29
C LEU A 202 -17.38 -3.99 2.95
N ILE A 203 -17.51 -5.32 2.84
CA ILE A 203 -17.98 -5.99 1.62
C ILE A 203 -19.37 -5.48 1.23
N SER A 204 -20.31 -5.47 2.17
CA SER A 204 -21.68 -5.01 1.93
C SER A 204 -21.71 -3.53 1.50
N THR A 205 -20.91 -2.68 2.14
CA THR A 205 -20.80 -1.26 1.77
C THR A 205 -20.25 -1.08 0.37
N LEU A 206 -19.18 -1.80 0.00
CA LEU A 206 -18.61 -1.77 -1.35
C LEU A 206 -19.64 -2.18 -2.41
N VAL A 207 -20.30 -3.31 -2.20
CA VAL A 207 -21.25 -3.86 -3.17
C VAL A 207 -22.50 -2.98 -3.30
N TYR A 208 -23.13 -2.58 -2.19
CA TYR A 208 -24.42 -1.89 -2.26
C TYR A 208 -24.33 -0.38 -2.52
N LYS A 209 -23.32 0.31 -1.99
CA LYS A 209 -23.22 1.78 -2.15
C LYS A 209 -22.46 2.20 -3.41
N PHE A 210 -21.52 1.39 -3.89
CA PHE A 210 -20.55 1.87 -4.88
C PHE A 210 -20.49 1.06 -6.17
N LEU A 211 -20.73 -0.25 -6.13
CA LEU A 211 -20.55 -1.10 -7.32
C LEU A 211 -21.48 -0.71 -8.48
N ASN A 212 -22.73 -0.34 -8.18
CA ASN A 212 -23.71 0.08 -9.18
C ASN A 212 -23.58 1.54 -9.62
N VAL A 213 -22.69 2.32 -9.00
CA VAL A 213 -22.50 3.74 -9.32
C VAL A 213 -21.40 3.86 -10.39
N PRO A 214 -21.69 4.38 -11.61
CA PRO A 214 -20.76 4.32 -12.74
C PRO A 214 -19.36 4.88 -12.48
N MET A 215 -19.25 5.96 -11.72
CA MET A 215 -17.96 6.59 -11.39
C MET A 215 -17.13 5.83 -10.35
N PHE A 216 -17.73 4.91 -9.59
CA PHE A 216 -17.04 4.12 -8.56
C PHE A 216 -16.88 2.65 -8.93
N ARG A 217 -17.72 2.13 -9.84
CA ARG A 217 -17.80 0.69 -10.18
C ARG A 217 -16.44 0.03 -10.42
N ASN A 218 -15.53 0.71 -11.12
CA ASN A 218 -14.24 0.16 -11.52
C ASN A 218 -13.32 -0.04 -10.31
N VAL A 219 -13.14 1.00 -9.49
CA VAL A 219 -12.30 0.89 -8.27
C VAL A 219 -12.94 -0.06 -7.25
N THR A 220 -14.26 -0.04 -7.11
CA THR A 220 -14.98 -0.98 -6.23
C THR A 220 -14.76 -2.43 -6.67
N LEU A 221 -14.89 -2.74 -7.96
CA LEU A 221 -14.69 -4.10 -8.46
C LEU A 221 -13.25 -4.58 -8.31
N LYS A 222 -12.27 -3.68 -8.44
CA LYS A 222 -10.87 -3.97 -8.10
C LYS A 222 -10.73 -4.33 -6.62
N CYS A 223 -11.33 -3.56 -5.71
CA CYS A 223 -11.33 -3.89 -4.28
C CYS A 223 -11.94 -5.27 -4.01
N LEU A 224 -13.09 -5.58 -4.62
CA LEU A 224 -13.73 -6.89 -4.48
C LEU A 224 -12.85 -8.02 -5.07
N THR A 225 -12.07 -7.74 -6.11
CA THR A 225 -11.11 -8.69 -6.70
C THR A 225 -9.95 -8.98 -5.75
N GLU A 226 -9.37 -7.96 -5.11
CA GLU A 226 -8.32 -8.16 -4.10
C GLU A 226 -8.84 -8.99 -2.91
N ILE A 227 -10.06 -8.71 -2.45
CA ILE A 227 -10.69 -9.50 -1.39
C ILE A 227 -10.91 -10.95 -1.86
N ALA A 228 -11.39 -11.15 -3.08
CA ALA A 228 -11.62 -12.47 -3.66
C ALA A 228 -10.34 -13.30 -3.89
N GLY A 229 -9.16 -12.66 -3.90
CA GLY A 229 -7.87 -13.34 -4.03
C GLY A 229 -7.31 -13.87 -2.71
N VAL A 230 -7.96 -13.58 -1.58
CA VAL A 230 -7.47 -14.01 -0.25
C VAL A 230 -7.77 -15.50 -0.04
N SER A 231 -6.74 -16.34 -0.02
CA SER A 231 -6.89 -17.78 0.22
C SER A 231 -6.80 -18.14 1.71
N VAL A 232 -7.94 -18.13 2.41
CA VAL A 232 -8.06 -18.56 3.82
C VAL A 232 -9.37 -19.32 4.07
N SER A 233 -9.36 -20.32 4.96
CA SER A 233 -10.54 -21.15 5.24
C SER A 233 -11.44 -20.62 6.36
N GLN A 234 -10.96 -19.68 7.18
CA GLN A 234 -11.71 -19.16 8.33
C GLN A 234 -12.92 -18.30 7.94
N TYR A 235 -12.97 -17.83 6.69
CA TYR A 235 -13.97 -16.86 6.21
C TYR A 235 -14.80 -17.38 5.02
N GLU A 236 -15.00 -18.69 4.91
CA GLU A 236 -15.75 -19.31 3.80
C GLU A 236 -17.15 -18.70 3.59
N GLU A 237 -17.91 -18.44 4.66
CA GLU A 237 -19.23 -17.82 4.56
C GLU A 237 -19.16 -16.39 4.00
N GLN A 238 -18.12 -15.64 4.37
CA GLN A 238 -17.92 -14.27 3.89
C GLN A 238 -17.54 -14.25 2.40
N PHE A 239 -16.77 -15.23 1.91
CA PHE A 239 -16.52 -15.39 0.47
C PHE A 239 -17.80 -15.73 -0.30
N VAL A 240 -18.63 -16.61 0.25
CA VAL A 240 -19.92 -16.94 -0.37
C VAL A 240 -20.84 -15.71 -0.39
N ASN A 241 -20.87 -14.94 0.69
CA ASN A 241 -21.60 -13.67 0.74
C ASN A 241 -21.05 -12.66 -0.29
N LEU A 242 -19.73 -12.47 -0.35
CA LEU A 242 -19.07 -11.63 -1.35
C LEU A 242 -19.52 -11.97 -2.78
N PHE A 243 -19.46 -13.25 -3.15
CA PHE A 243 -19.88 -13.70 -4.48
C PHE A 243 -21.36 -13.47 -4.73
N THR A 244 -22.21 -13.88 -3.78
CA THR A 244 -23.67 -13.78 -3.91
C THR A 244 -24.13 -12.34 -4.11
N LEU A 245 -23.63 -11.42 -3.26
CA LEU A 245 -23.97 -10.01 -3.33
C LEU A 245 -23.45 -9.37 -4.62
N THR A 246 -22.21 -9.67 -5.01
CA THR A 246 -21.61 -9.12 -6.22
C THR A 246 -22.36 -9.58 -7.47
N MET A 247 -22.67 -10.88 -7.58
CA MET A 247 -23.44 -11.43 -8.69
C MET A 247 -24.85 -10.83 -8.78
N CYS A 248 -25.51 -10.57 -7.64
CA CYS A 248 -26.81 -9.91 -7.61
C CYS A 248 -26.77 -8.50 -8.22
N GLN A 249 -25.75 -7.70 -7.90
CA GLN A 249 -25.55 -6.38 -8.52
C GLN A 249 -25.18 -6.49 -10.00
N LEU A 250 -24.29 -7.44 -10.36
CA LEU A 250 -23.85 -7.62 -11.74
C LEU A 250 -24.99 -7.99 -12.69
N LYS A 251 -25.95 -8.83 -12.27
CA LYS A 251 -27.13 -9.16 -13.10
C LYS A 251 -27.99 -7.94 -13.44
N GLN A 252 -27.99 -6.91 -12.59
CA GLN A 252 -28.71 -5.66 -12.84
C GLN A 252 -27.92 -4.74 -13.79
N MET A 253 -26.59 -4.71 -13.65
CA MET A 253 -25.70 -3.85 -14.44
C MET A 253 -25.41 -4.40 -15.84
N LEU A 254 -25.38 -5.72 -15.97
CA LEU A 254 -24.99 -6.44 -17.17
C LEU A 254 -25.95 -7.63 -17.37
N PRO A 255 -27.09 -7.42 -18.05
CA PRO A 255 -28.04 -8.49 -18.36
C PRO A 255 -27.34 -9.67 -19.03
N LEU A 256 -27.68 -10.90 -18.66
CA LEU A 256 -26.97 -12.11 -19.14
C LEU A 256 -27.07 -12.33 -20.66
N ASN A 257 -28.04 -11.72 -21.33
CA ASN A 257 -28.19 -11.72 -22.78
C ASN A 257 -27.33 -10.65 -23.49
N THR A 258 -26.54 -9.86 -22.76
CA THR A 258 -25.68 -8.82 -23.33
C THR A 258 -24.56 -9.44 -24.16
N ASN A 259 -24.42 -9.02 -25.42
CA ASN A 259 -23.28 -9.40 -26.23
C ASN A 259 -22.02 -8.63 -25.79
N ILE A 260 -21.21 -9.26 -24.93
CA ILE A 260 -20.02 -8.65 -24.33
C ILE A 260 -19.01 -8.18 -25.39
N ARG A 261 -18.87 -8.88 -26.52
CA ARG A 261 -17.96 -8.48 -27.60
C ARG A 261 -18.39 -7.16 -28.23
N LEU A 262 -19.68 -7.00 -28.51
CA LEU A 262 -20.22 -5.75 -29.05
C LEU A 262 -20.18 -4.63 -28.00
N ALA A 263 -20.53 -4.93 -26.75
CA ALA A 263 -20.45 -3.97 -25.65
C ALA A 263 -19.02 -3.45 -25.43
N TYR A 264 -18.01 -4.32 -25.54
CA TYR A 264 -16.60 -3.92 -25.43
C TYR A 264 -16.14 -3.09 -26.63
N SER A 265 -16.39 -3.56 -27.86
CA SER A 265 -15.93 -2.88 -29.08
C SER A 265 -16.55 -1.50 -29.30
N ASN A 266 -17.80 -1.31 -28.86
CA ASN A 266 -18.49 -0.02 -28.93
C ASN A 266 -18.38 0.79 -27.64
N GLY A 267 -17.83 0.20 -26.57
CA GLY A 267 -17.76 0.82 -25.25
C GLY A 267 -16.63 1.83 -25.12
N LYS A 268 -16.80 2.78 -24.22
CA LYS A 268 -15.76 3.75 -23.83
C LYS A 268 -14.72 3.10 -22.91
N ASP A 269 -13.60 3.79 -22.68
CA ASP A 269 -12.51 3.32 -21.80
C ASP A 269 -13.02 2.78 -20.45
N ASP A 270 -13.94 3.47 -19.79
CA ASP A 270 -14.50 3.03 -18.49
C ASP A 270 -15.34 1.76 -18.57
N GLU A 271 -15.98 1.48 -19.70
CA GLU A 271 -16.77 0.27 -19.94
C GLU A 271 -15.88 -0.91 -20.30
N GLN A 272 -14.86 -0.66 -21.12
CA GLN A 272 -13.82 -1.63 -21.43
C GLN A 272 -13.05 -2.05 -20.16
N ASN A 273 -12.67 -1.07 -19.33
CA ASN A 273 -12.05 -1.31 -18.03
C ASN A 273 -12.98 -2.11 -17.10
N PHE A 274 -14.28 -1.82 -17.11
CA PHE A 274 -15.24 -2.56 -16.29
C PHE A 274 -15.34 -4.03 -16.71
N ILE A 275 -15.44 -4.30 -18.02
CA ILE A 275 -15.46 -5.67 -18.55
C ILE A 275 -14.17 -6.41 -18.20
N GLN A 276 -13.02 -5.74 -18.30
CA GLN A 276 -11.74 -6.32 -17.89
C GLN A 276 -11.71 -6.64 -16.39
N ASN A 277 -12.08 -5.68 -15.53
CA ASN A 277 -12.12 -5.87 -14.08
C ASN A 277 -13.10 -6.97 -13.67
N LEU A 278 -14.23 -7.12 -14.37
CA LEU A 278 -15.17 -8.21 -14.19
C LEU A 278 -14.56 -9.56 -14.52
N SER A 279 -13.82 -9.66 -15.63
CA SER A 279 -13.13 -10.89 -15.97
C SER A 279 -12.09 -11.28 -14.91
N LEU A 280 -11.34 -10.30 -14.39
CA LEU A 280 -10.37 -10.50 -13.32
C LEU A 280 -11.06 -10.98 -12.03
N PHE A 281 -12.14 -10.31 -11.61
CA PHE A 281 -12.92 -10.71 -10.45
C PHE A 281 -13.41 -12.16 -10.55
N LEU A 282 -14.09 -12.52 -11.65
CA LEU A 282 -14.65 -13.85 -11.83
C LEU A 282 -13.56 -14.93 -11.91
N CYS A 283 -12.50 -14.68 -12.67
CA CYS A 283 -11.39 -15.62 -12.78
C CYS A 283 -10.68 -15.83 -11.43
N THR A 284 -10.40 -14.76 -10.69
CA THR A 284 -9.78 -14.84 -9.36
C THR A 284 -10.67 -15.60 -8.39
N PHE A 285 -11.95 -15.21 -8.27
CA PHE A 285 -12.86 -15.85 -7.32
C PHE A 285 -13.09 -17.32 -7.64
N LEU A 286 -13.39 -17.67 -8.89
CA LEU A 286 -13.67 -19.06 -9.26
C LEU A 286 -12.44 -19.95 -9.12
N LYS A 287 -11.24 -19.42 -9.37
CA LYS A 287 -9.99 -20.15 -9.19
C LYS A 287 -9.74 -20.49 -7.71
N GLU A 288 -9.88 -19.51 -6.81
CA GLU A 288 -9.55 -19.71 -5.39
C GLU A 288 -10.71 -20.35 -4.60
N HIS A 289 -11.96 -20.04 -4.95
CA HIS A 289 -13.14 -20.35 -4.13
C HIS A 289 -14.26 -21.09 -4.88
N GLY A 290 -14.06 -21.50 -6.14
CA GLY A 290 -15.09 -22.15 -6.96
C GLY A 290 -15.74 -23.38 -6.30
N GLN A 291 -14.95 -24.18 -5.59
CA GLN A 291 -15.46 -25.36 -4.86
C GLN A 291 -16.47 -25.01 -3.76
N LEU A 292 -16.35 -23.83 -3.13
CA LEU A 292 -17.30 -23.38 -2.11
C LEU A 292 -18.69 -23.15 -2.72
N ILE A 293 -18.74 -22.68 -3.96
CA ILE A 293 -19.98 -22.42 -4.70
C ILE A 293 -20.56 -23.73 -5.25
N GLU A 294 -19.72 -24.63 -5.79
CA GLU A 294 -20.16 -25.92 -6.34
C GLU A 294 -20.79 -26.84 -5.29
N LYS A 295 -20.34 -26.77 -4.04
CA LYS A 295 -20.90 -27.55 -2.92
C LYS A 295 -22.29 -27.07 -2.50
N ARG A 296 -22.70 -25.84 -2.88
CA ARG A 296 -23.97 -25.23 -2.47
C ARG A 296 -25.02 -25.31 -3.59
N PRO A 297 -26.05 -26.16 -3.47
CA PRO A 297 -27.01 -26.40 -4.55
C PRO A 297 -27.76 -25.14 -5.01
N ASN A 298 -28.04 -24.21 -4.09
CA ASN A 298 -28.70 -22.93 -4.37
C ASN A 298 -27.84 -21.92 -5.15
N LEU A 299 -26.52 -22.10 -5.20
CA LEU A 299 -25.62 -21.22 -5.95
C LEU A 299 -25.13 -21.84 -7.26
N ARG A 300 -25.38 -23.14 -7.48
CA ARG A 300 -25.03 -23.82 -8.74
C ARG A 300 -25.68 -23.19 -9.96
N GLU A 301 -26.91 -22.71 -9.85
CA GLU A 301 -27.61 -22.03 -10.95
C GLU A 301 -26.90 -20.73 -11.35
N THR A 302 -26.51 -19.91 -10.36
CA THR A 302 -25.72 -18.70 -10.62
C THR A 302 -24.33 -19.02 -11.18
N LEU A 303 -23.71 -20.13 -10.77
CA LEU A 303 -22.44 -20.59 -11.32
C LEU A 303 -22.55 -21.05 -12.78
N MET A 304 -23.64 -21.73 -13.14
CA MET A 304 -23.93 -22.12 -14.53
C MET A 304 -24.17 -20.91 -15.42
N GLU A 305 -24.82 -19.87 -14.92
CA GLU A 305 -25.00 -18.60 -15.63
C GLU A 305 -23.66 -17.88 -15.88
N VAL A 306 -22.78 -17.82 -14.87
CA VAL A 306 -21.44 -17.20 -15.00
C VAL A 306 -20.60 -17.91 -16.06
N ARG A 307 -20.66 -19.25 -16.12
CA ARG A 307 -19.90 -20.05 -17.09
C ARG A 307 -20.29 -19.77 -18.55
N ASN A 308 -21.48 -19.20 -18.79
CA ASN A 308 -21.96 -18.81 -20.11
C ASN A 308 -21.51 -17.39 -20.52
N ILE A 309 -20.90 -16.62 -19.61
CA ILE A 309 -20.28 -15.34 -19.97
C ILE A 309 -18.99 -15.67 -20.72
N PRO A 310 -18.82 -15.25 -21.99
CA PRO A 310 -17.67 -15.65 -22.79
C PRO A 310 -16.38 -15.10 -22.19
N HIS A 311 -15.59 -15.97 -21.55
CA HIS A 311 -14.22 -15.69 -21.20
C HIS A 311 -13.41 -15.57 -22.49
N ASN A 312 -12.89 -14.38 -22.79
CA ASN A 312 -11.92 -14.22 -23.86
C ASN A 312 -10.49 -14.27 -23.28
N PRO A 313 -9.79 -15.41 -23.34
CA PRO A 313 -8.45 -15.55 -22.77
C PRO A 313 -7.39 -14.67 -23.46
N SER A 314 -7.70 -14.06 -24.62
CA SER A 314 -6.79 -13.15 -25.33
C SER A 314 -6.72 -11.73 -24.76
N LEU A 315 -7.49 -11.40 -23.71
CA LEU A 315 -7.46 -10.11 -22.99
C LEU A 315 -6.71 -10.19 -21.65
N LEU A 316 -6.20 -11.36 -21.26
CA LEU A 316 -5.28 -11.47 -20.13
C LEU A 316 -3.94 -10.84 -20.53
N PRO A 317 -3.35 -9.95 -19.71
CA PRO A 317 -1.97 -9.55 -19.95
C PRO A 317 -1.09 -10.82 -19.94
N PRO A 318 -0.05 -10.90 -20.79
CA PRO A 318 0.86 -12.04 -20.75
C PRO A 318 1.41 -12.16 -19.33
N SER A 319 1.17 -13.33 -18.72
CA SER A 319 1.80 -13.69 -17.46
C SER A 319 3.31 -13.60 -17.65
N SER A 320 3.93 -12.61 -17.02
CA SER A 320 5.37 -12.59 -16.82
C SER A 320 5.77 -13.95 -16.22
N PRO A 321 6.72 -14.68 -16.83
CA PRO A 321 7.03 -16.03 -16.39
C PRO A 321 7.54 -16.00 -14.95
N LEU A 322 6.76 -16.60 -14.06
CA LEU A 322 7.22 -17.05 -12.76
C LEU A 322 8.36 -18.05 -13.02
N SER A 323 9.58 -17.61 -12.76
CA SER A 323 10.76 -18.46 -12.73
C SER A 323 10.54 -19.61 -11.75
N PRO A 324 10.72 -20.89 -12.15
CA PRO A 324 10.57 -22.00 -11.25
C PRO A 324 11.77 -22.05 -10.29
N THR A 325 11.52 -21.84 -8.99
CA THR A 325 12.47 -22.25 -7.95
C THR A 325 12.43 -23.78 -7.84
N SER A 326 13.29 -24.46 -8.59
CA SER A 326 13.68 -25.84 -8.29
C SER A 326 14.83 -25.81 -7.28
N SER A 327 14.54 -26.21 -6.05
CA SER A 327 15.55 -26.62 -5.08
C SER A 327 15.97 -28.07 -5.37
N SER A 328 17.20 -28.29 -5.84
CA SER A 328 18.12 -29.32 -5.31
C SER A 328 19.43 -29.37 -6.10
N LEU A 329 20.51 -28.94 -5.41
CA LEU A 329 21.81 -29.62 -5.31
C LEU A 329 22.50 -30.12 -6.61
N ASN A 330 23.52 -29.39 -7.05
CA ASN A 330 24.94 -29.81 -6.91
C ASN A 330 25.86 -28.88 -7.74
N SER A 331 26.86 -28.33 -7.05
CA SER A 331 28.06 -27.69 -7.60
C SER A 331 29.05 -28.80 -8.08
N PRO A 332 30.13 -28.52 -8.86
CA PRO A 332 31.22 -27.66 -8.41
C PRO A 332 31.88 -26.75 -9.48
N LEU A 333 32.60 -25.78 -8.91
CA LEU A 333 33.53 -24.81 -9.47
C LEU A 333 34.60 -25.44 -10.39
N SER A 334 34.89 -24.79 -11.52
CA SER A 334 36.11 -25.00 -12.29
C SER A 334 37.23 -24.07 -11.79
N LEU A 335 38.30 -24.67 -11.27
CA LEU A 335 39.57 -24.01 -10.95
C LEU A 335 40.35 -23.64 -12.22
N SER A 336 41.16 -22.58 -12.10
CA SER A 336 42.47 -22.47 -12.75
C SER A 336 43.52 -22.01 -11.72
N PRO A 337 44.82 -22.33 -11.91
CA PRO A 337 45.71 -22.74 -10.83
C PRO A 337 46.80 -21.72 -10.46
N LEU A 338 47.40 -21.86 -9.27
CA LEU A 338 48.76 -21.43 -8.90
C LEU A 338 49.15 -22.12 -7.56
N PRO A 339 50.44 -22.27 -7.23
CA PRO A 339 51.10 -23.58 -7.21
C PRO A 339 51.54 -24.04 -5.81
N LEU A 340 51.73 -25.37 -5.73
CA LEU A 340 52.63 -26.17 -4.89
C LEU A 340 53.36 -25.47 -3.73
N LEU A 341 53.12 -25.97 -2.52
CA LEU A 341 54.19 -26.17 -1.54
C LEU A 341 53.85 -27.34 -0.59
N LEU A 342 54.83 -28.23 -0.49
CA LEU A 342 54.89 -29.46 0.29
C LEU A 342 54.79 -29.21 1.81
N SER A 343 54.24 -30.17 2.57
CA SER A 343 55.03 -31.06 3.45
C SER A 343 54.26 -31.65 4.66
N LEU A 344 54.57 -32.93 4.92
CA LEU A 344 54.65 -33.64 6.23
C LEU A 344 53.33 -33.96 6.98
N SER A 345 52.86 -35.22 6.91
CA SER A 345 53.09 -36.32 7.89
C SER A 345 52.50 -36.04 9.28
N SER A 346 51.55 -36.78 9.84
CA SER A 346 51.74 -38.17 10.32
C SER A 346 50.50 -38.66 11.13
N SER A 347 50.24 -39.97 11.07
CA SER A 347 49.78 -40.89 12.13
C SER A 347 48.37 -40.83 12.77
N LEU A 348 47.61 -41.91 12.52
CA LEU A 348 46.45 -42.53 13.23
C LEU A 348 46.73 -42.93 14.71
N PRO A 349 45.79 -43.52 15.51
CA PRO A 349 44.33 -43.29 15.73
C PRO A 349 43.90 -43.42 17.26
N PRO A 350 42.73 -43.99 17.70
CA PRO A 350 41.91 -43.52 18.86
C PRO A 350 42.03 -44.50 20.08
N PRO A 351 41.05 -44.80 20.98
CA PRO A 351 39.74 -44.22 21.40
C PRO A 351 39.59 -44.09 22.95
N LEU A 352 38.41 -43.70 23.47
CA LEU A 352 37.62 -44.45 24.48
C LEU A 352 36.57 -43.61 25.23
N SER A 353 35.40 -44.23 25.36
CA SER A 353 34.21 -43.93 26.15
C SER A 353 34.41 -44.02 27.67
N LEU A 354 33.62 -43.28 28.44
CA LEU A 354 32.83 -43.83 29.57
C LEU A 354 31.84 -42.80 30.15
N SER A 355 30.60 -43.29 30.31
CA SER A 355 29.52 -42.85 31.20
C SER A 355 30.01 -42.62 32.64
N SER A 356 29.38 -41.87 33.56
CA SER A 356 27.97 -41.89 33.99
C SER A 356 27.76 -40.88 35.14
N SER A 357 26.54 -40.32 35.21
CA SER A 357 25.75 -40.01 36.42
C SER A 357 26.35 -39.24 37.61
N LEU A 358 25.73 -38.10 37.97
CA LEU A 358 25.04 -37.85 39.26
C LEU A 358 24.83 -36.32 39.48
N SER A 359 23.57 -35.90 39.43
CA SER A 359 23.03 -34.71 40.13
C SER A 359 22.67 -35.08 41.58
N PRO A 360 22.18 -34.18 42.47
CA PRO A 360 22.12 -32.71 42.48
C PRO A 360 22.71 -32.12 43.78
N LEU A 361 22.89 -30.79 43.90
CA LEU A 361 22.79 -30.06 45.17
C LEU A 361 22.86 -28.54 44.92
N SER A 362 21.91 -27.83 45.52
CA SER A 362 21.82 -26.38 45.67
C SER A 362 21.20 -26.11 47.04
N PRO A 363 21.25 -24.88 47.60
CA PRO A 363 22.28 -23.84 47.67
C PRO A 363 22.64 -23.60 49.18
N PRO A 364 23.26 -22.48 49.65
CA PRO A 364 22.56 -21.20 49.80
C PRO A 364 23.42 -19.89 49.77
N LEU A 365 22.70 -18.77 49.67
CA LEU A 365 22.90 -17.42 50.24
C LEU A 365 24.28 -16.70 50.21
N SER A 366 24.26 -15.46 49.70
CA SER A 366 24.57 -14.17 50.39
C SER A 366 25.15 -13.16 49.38
N LEU A 367 24.40 -12.11 48.97
CA LEU A 367 24.29 -10.76 49.56
C LEU A 367 25.49 -9.83 49.30
N LEU A 368 25.15 -8.61 48.85
CA LEU A 368 25.91 -7.33 48.83
C LEU A 368 26.80 -7.06 47.61
N LEU A 369 26.27 -6.37 46.59
CA LEU A 369 26.22 -4.89 46.51
C LEU A 369 25.32 -4.44 45.34
#